data_AF-A0A8K0Q8R0-F1
#
_entry.id   AF-A0A8K0Q8R0-F1
#
_cell.length_a   1.000
_cell.length_b   1.000
_cell.length_c   1.000
_cell.angle_alpha   90.00
_cell.angle_beta   90.00
_cell.angle_gamma   90.00
#
_symmetry.space_group_name_H-M   'P 1'
#
loop_
_entity.id
_entity.type
_entity.pdbx_description
1 polymer ?
#
loop_
_entity_poly.entity_id
_entity_poly.type
_entity_poly.pdbx_seq_one_letter_code
_entity_poly.pdbx_strand_id
1 'polypeptide(L)'
;MLKNLVVLGSLLSLAQAGPCKPVALSTSESVSVASATSLGTTTTTAAASLTTTSIEITSSADTTTTEADATTTTADKTTTTSAGTTTTSVPSVPTACAIDPACPASGWNVDYYANVFEEGYGNDEMSVPASYYISEGLSPLASSVTDETYFAQDYMSDLAGYPQTFPNSKYAGKAYYVGYTRKLNGGITVDANSFTLVYKGYYRAPSTGTYELCIQADNANTLYFGEGNAFTCGNGEPSVDAPALVLAATGYHFNNPVRCGSVSLIEGHNYPVRNVMGNKNAVSMFEFTIKAPGDTARHNFAGKAFPVECGFGG
;
A
#
# COMPACT_ATOMS: atom_id res chain seq x y z
N MET A 1 45.05 -46.16 21.39
CA MET A 1 45.19 -45.54 22.72
C MET A 1 45.30 -44.03 22.56
N LEU A 2 44.81 -43.30 23.56
CA LEU A 2 44.74 -41.83 23.69
C LEU A 2 43.65 -41.08 22.90
N LYS A 3 42.53 -40.91 23.60
CA LYS A 3 41.50 -39.88 23.40
C LYS A 3 42.06 -38.53 23.88
N ASN A 4 41.86 -37.46 23.12
CA ASN A 4 41.90 -36.08 23.64
C ASN A 4 40.56 -35.42 23.37
N LEU A 5 39.80 -35.26 24.46
CA LEU A 5 38.52 -34.58 24.53
C LEU A 5 38.81 -33.13 24.96
N VAL A 6 38.64 -32.17 24.05
CA VAL A 6 38.70 -30.73 24.38
C VAL A 6 37.29 -30.27 24.72
N VAL A 7 37.10 -29.91 25.99
CA VAL A 7 35.89 -29.30 26.51
C VAL A 7 36.01 -27.79 26.32
N LEU A 8 35.20 -27.21 25.43
CA LEU A 8 34.99 -25.77 25.32
C LEU A 8 33.73 -25.41 26.12
N GLY A 9 33.94 -24.92 27.34
CA GLY A 9 32.93 -24.24 28.12
C GLY A 9 32.84 -22.79 27.67
N SER A 10 31.72 -22.40 27.08
CA SER A 10 31.40 -21.00 26.81
C SER A 10 30.40 -20.49 27.83
N LEU A 11 30.83 -19.41 28.48
CA LEU A 11 30.17 -18.69 29.56
C LEU A 11 28.79 -18.16 29.11
N LEU A 12 27.74 -18.54 29.84
CA LEU A 12 26.48 -17.83 29.90
C LEU A 12 26.71 -16.50 30.62
N SER A 13 26.63 -15.39 29.89
CA SER A 13 26.48 -14.05 30.46
C SER A 13 24.99 -13.82 30.75
N LEU A 14 24.61 -13.87 32.03
CA LEU A 14 23.31 -13.40 32.50
C LEU A 14 23.27 -11.86 32.42
N ALA A 15 22.52 -11.33 31.47
CA ALA A 15 22.08 -9.94 31.53
C ALA A 15 21.00 -9.81 32.61
N GLN A 16 21.32 -9.08 33.69
CA GLN A 16 20.40 -8.67 34.74
C GLN A 16 19.35 -7.70 34.15
N ALA A 17 18.09 -8.15 34.09
CA ALA A 17 16.94 -7.26 33.97
C ALA A 17 16.74 -6.53 35.30
N GLY A 18 16.91 -5.20 35.29
CA GLY A 18 16.59 -4.35 36.43
C GLY A 18 15.07 -4.27 36.67
N PRO A 19 14.62 -4.05 37.92
CA PRO A 19 13.21 -4.06 38.26
C PRO A 19 12.49 -2.79 37.74
N CYS A 20 11.57 -2.99 36.80
CA CYS A 20 10.55 -2.00 36.45
C CYS A 20 9.64 -1.75 37.66
N LYS A 21 9.76 -0.56 38.25
CA LYS A 21 8.89 -0.03 39.29
C LYS A 21 7.53 0.36 38.66
N PRO A 22 6.39 -0.16 39.16
CA PRO A 22 5.08 0.30 38.71
C PRO A 22 4.82 1.70 39.28
N VAL A 23 4.62 2.68 38.40
CA VAL A 23 4.00 3.96 38.76
C VAL A 23 2.50 3.76 38.69
N ALA A 24 1.88 3.68 39.86
CA ALA A 24 0.44 3.80 40.00
C ALA A 24 0.07 5.28 39.80
N LEU A 25 -0.64 5.59 38.70
CA LEU A 25 -1.39 6.83 38.59
C LEU A 25 -2.87 6.50 38.78
N SER A 26 -3.34 6.81 39.99
CA SER A 26 -4.76 6.89 40.35
C SER A 26 -5.18 8.34 40.19
N THR A 27 -6.03 8.64 39.21
CA THR A 27 -6.84 9.85 39.19
C THR A 27 -8.24 9.50 38.73
N SER A 28 -9.12 9.39 39.73
CA SER A 28 -10.56 9.47 39.62
C SER A 28 -10.95 10.93 39.35
N GLU A 29 -11.59 11.20 38.22
CA GLU A 29 -12.42 12.40 38.07
C GLU A 29 -13.82 12.03 37.62
N SER A 30 -14.77 12.52 38.42
CA SER A 30 -16.21 12.35 38.30
C SER A 30 -16.84 13.49 37.51
N VAL A 31 -17.70 13.11 36.57
CA VAL A 31 -19.02 13.69 36.22
C VAL A 31 -19.19 15.22 36.28
N SER A 32 -19.51 15.82 35.13
CA SER A 32 -20.68 16.72 35.05
C SER A 32 -21.23 16.76 33.62
N VAL A 33 -22.51 16.42 33.49
CA VAL A 33 -23.31 16.51 32.27
C VAL A 33 -23.87 17.93 32.21
N ALA A 34 -23.49 18.70 31.19
CA ALA A 34 -24.13 19.96 30.85
C ALA A 34 -24.94 19.77 29.57
N SER A 35 -26.27 19.78 29.71
CA SER A 35 -27.22 19.93 28.61
C SER A 35 -27.09 21.33 28.02
N ALA A 36 -26.73 21.42 26.75
CA ALA A 36 -26.76 22.67 25.99
C ALA A 36 -27.87 22.61 24.93
N THR A 37 -28.77 23.58 25.07
CA THR A 37 -29.96 23.86 24.28
C THR A 37 -29.65 24.11 22.81
N SER A 38 -30.50 23.55 21.93
CA SER A 38 -30.48 23.76 20.49
C SER A 38 -30.82 25.21 20.12
N LEU A 39 -29.95 25.86 19.35
CA LEU A 39 -30.27 27.06 18.59
C LEU A 39 -30.15 26.73 17.10
N GLY A 40 -31.31 26.68 16.44
CA GLY A 40 -31.43 26.50 15.01
C GLY A 40 -30.77 27.68 14.29
N THR A 41 -29.82 27.36 13.40
CA THR A 41 -29.26 28.32 12.47
C THR A 41 -29.69 27.93 11.07
N THR A 42 -30.56 28.75 10.48
CA THR A 42 -31.03 28.63 9.11
C THR A 42 -29.91 29.10 8.18
N THR A 43 -29.28 28.19 7.44
CA THR A 43 -28.29 28.55 6.42
C THR A 43 -28.97 28.65 5.07
N THR A 44 -29.03 29.87 4.53
CA THR A 44 -29.48 30.19 3.17
C THR A 44 -28.39 29.80 2.16
N THR A 45 -28.70 28.84 1.30
CA THR A 45 -27.84 28.44 0.17
C THR A 45 -27.98 29.45 -0.96
N ALA A 46 -26.97 30.31 -1.15
CA ALA A 46 -26.84 31.13 -2.35
C ALA A 46 -26.23 30.27 -3.48
N ALA A 47 -26.94 30.17 -4.60
CA ALA A 47 -26.45 29.51 -5.81
C ALA A 47 -25.34 30.36 -6.45
N ALA A 48 -24.12 29.83 -6.48
CA ALA A 48 -23.01 30.42 -7.23
C ALA A 48 -23.10 29.95 -8.70
N SER A 49 -23.36 30.91 -9.58
CA SER A 49 -23.30 30.75 -11.03
C SER A 49 -21.84 30.67 -11.47
N LEU A 50 -21.42 29.55 -12.06
CA LEU A 50 -20.09 29.39 -12.63
C LEU A 50 -20.06 30.01 -14.04
N THR A 51 -19.33 31.10 -14.17
CA THR A 51 -19.01 31.73 -15.46
C THR A 51 -17.78 31.03 -16.04
N THR A 52 -17.96 30.34 -17.17
CA THR A 52 -16.88 29.70 -17.90
C THR A 52 -16.16 30.75 -18.76
N THR A 53 -14.95 31.13 -18.37
CA THR A 53 -14.09 32.03 -19.16
C THR A 53 -13.17 31.17 -20.03
N SER A 54 -13.42 31.16 -21.34
CA SER A 54 -12.55 30.55 -22.34
C SER A 54 -11.34 31.47 -22.59
N ILE A 55 -10.13 30.95 -22.41
CA ILE A 55 -8.88 31.66 -22.73
C ILE A 55 -8.46 31.23 -24.14
N GLU A 56 -8.55 32.15 -25.10
CA GLU A 56 -7.91 32.00 -26.40
C GLU A 56 -6.41 32.32 -26.27
N ILE A 57 -5.56 31.34 -26.59
CA ILE A 57 -4.11 31.52 -26.67
C ILE A 57 -3.78 31.98 -28.09
N THR A 58 -3.51 33.28 -28.24
CA THR A 58 -2.94 33.85 -29.46
C THR A 58 -1.44 33.61 -29.46
N SER A 59 -0.96 32.71 -30.32
CA SER A 59 0.48 32.51 -30.53
C SER A 59 1.01 33.55 -31.53
N SER A 60 1.77 34.53 -31.04
CA SER A 60 2.62 35.38 -31.87
C SER A 60 4.00 34.72 -32.01
N ALA A 61 4.25 34.08 -33.14
CA ALA A 61 5.57 33.63 -33.54
C ALA A 61 6.11 34.61 -34.59
N ASP A 62 6.98 35.51 -34.13
CA ASP A 62 7.81 36.36 -34.97
C ASP A 62 8.95 35.50 -35.52
N THR A 63 8.99 35.29 -36.84
CA THR A 63 10.04 34.48 -37.49
C THR A 63 10.84 35.37 -38.41
N THR A 64 12.08 35.62 -38.01
CA THR A 64 13.09 36.36 -38.78
C THR A 64 13.60 35.48 -39.92
N THR A 65 13.47 35.98 -41.14
CA THR A 65 13.95 35.36 -42.38
C THR A 65 15.47 35.43 -42.46
N THR A 66 16.13 34.32 -42.80
CA THR A 66 17.47 34.35 -43.39
C THR A 66 17.51 33.31 -44.50
N GLU A 67 17.69 33.80 -45.73
CA GLU A 67 17.82 33.01 -46.95
C GLU A 67 19.13 32.22 -46.93
N ALA A 68 19.03 30.90 -47.10
CA ALA A 68 20.11 30.07 -47.60
C ALA A 68 19.50 29.03 -48.54
N ASP A 69 19.90 29.14 -49.81
CA ASP A 69 19.43 28.34 -50.93
C ASP A 69 19.97 26.91 -50.79
N ALA A 70 19.09 25.94 -50.55
CA ALA A 70 19.44 24.53 -50.46
C ALA A 70 18.38 23.66 -51.15
N THR A 71 18.78 23.09 -52.29
CA THR A 71 17.99 22.16 -53.10
C THR A 71 17.62 20.92 -52.29
N THR A 72 16.34 20.74 -51.95
CA THR A 72 15.85 19.60 -51.17
C THR A 72 15.10 18.64 -52.07
N THR A 73 15.54 17.39 -52.11
CA THR A 73 14.90 16.28 -52.83
C THR A 73 13.70 15.78 -52.03
N THR A 74 12.51 15.86 -52.61
CA THR A 74 11.25 15.41 -52.00
C THR A 74 11.20 13.88 -51.98
N ALA A 75 11.29 13.28 -50.78
CA ALA A 75 10.91 11.90 -50.55
C ALA A 75 9.55 11.87 -49.86
N ASP A 76 8.56 11.26 -50.52
CA ASP A 76 7.21 11.08 -49.98
C ASP A 76 7.26 10.25 -48.69
N LYS A 77 7.05 10.94 -47.56
CA LYS A 77 6.88 10.31 -46.26
C LYS A 77 5.41 9.93 -46.11
N THR A 78 5.10 8.66 -46.39
CA THR A 78 3.80 8.07 -46.08
C THR A 78 3.66 8.00 -44.56
N THR A 79 2.88 8.93 -43.99
CA THR A 79 2.54 8.93 -42.56
C THR A 79 1.43 7.92 -42.33
N THR A 80 1.78 6.70 -41.91
CA THR A 80 0.82 5.70 -41.47
C THR A 80 0.36 6.05 -40.05
N THR A 81 -0.78 6.73 -39.94
CA THR A 81 -1.44 6.98 -38.66
C THR A 81 -2.04 5.68 -38.14
N SER A 82 -1.30 4.94 -37.31
CA SER A 82 -1.87 3.81 -36.56
C SER A 82 -2.89 4.36 -35.57
N ALA A 83 -4.17 4.16 -35.85
CA ALA A 83 -5.24 4.36 -34.89
C ALA A 83 -5.01 3.40 -33.71
N GLY A 84 -4.49 3.93 -32.62
CA GLY A 84 -4.41 3.21 -31.35
C GLY A 84 -5.81 2.78 -30.96
N THR A 85 -6.06 1.48 -31.02
CA THR A 85 -7.34 0.91 -30.60
C THR A 85 -7.36 0.98 -29.08
N THR A 86 -8.01 1.98 -28.52
CA THR A 86 -8.29 2.04 -27.08
C THR A 86 -9.31 0.95 -26.78
N THR A 87 -8.82 -0.25 -26.45
CA THR A 87 -9.68 -1.32 -25.94
C THR A 87 -10.14 -0.92 -24.55
N THR A 88 -11.32 -0.31 -24.46
CA THR A 88 -12.04 -0.14 -23.20
C THR A 88 -12.46 -1.54 -22.75
N SER A 89 -11.56 -2.24 -22.04
CA SER A 89 -11.84 -3.56 -21.48
C SER A 89 -12.98 -3.42 -20.48
N VAL A 90 -14.10 -4.08 -20.75
CA VAL A 90 -15.21 -4.21 -19.79
C VAL A 90 -14.63 -4.74 -18.47
N PRO A 91 -14.97 -4.15 -17.31
CA PRO A 91 -14.50 -4.66 -16.03
C PRO A 91 -14.90 -6.13 -15.90
N SER A 92 -13.90 -7.01 -15.76
CA SER A 92 -14.17 -8.41 -15.48
C SER A 92 -14.80 -8.52 -14.10
N VAL A 93 -15.88 -9.30 -13.95
CA VAL A 93 -16.43 -9.65 -12.64
C VAL A 93 -15.42 -10.60 -11.98
N PRO A 94 -14.72 -10.19 -10.90
CA PRO A 94 -13.83 -11.08 -10.20
C PRO A 94 -14.63 -12.24 -9.59
N THR A 95 -14.02 -13.42 -9.53
CA THR A 95 -14.66 -14.58 -8.90
C THR A 95 -14.61 -14.42 -7.37
N ALA A 96 -15.75 -14.62 -6.70
CA ALA A 96 -15.89 -14.55 -5.25
C ALA A 96 -15.64 -15.90 -4.58
N CYS A 97 -15.40 -15.89 -3.27
CA CYS A 97 -15.29 -17.07 -2.43
C CYS A 97 -16.48 -17.21 -1.48
N ALA A 98 -16.77 -18.46 -1.14
CA ALA A 98 -17.54 -18.78 0.04
C ALA A 98 -16.63 -18.71 1.28
N ILE A 99 -17.11 -18.10 2.36
CA ILE A 99 -16.42 -18.03 3.66
C ILE A 99 -17.37 -18.55 4.74
N ASP A 100 -16.82 -19.03 5.86
CA ASP A 100 -17.60 -19.46 7.02
C ASP A 100 -18.56 -18.34 7.47
N PRO A 101 -19.88 -18.56 7.43
CA PRO A 101 -20.85 -17.54 7.83
C PRO A 101 -20.74 -17.16 9.31
N ALA A 102 -20.14 -18.01 10.15
CA ALA A 102 -19.86 -17.71 11.55
C ALA A 102 -18.56 -16.92 11.75
N CYS A 103 -17.74 -16.76 10.70
CA CYS A 103 -16.48 -16.06 10.81
C CYS A 103 -16.71 -14.55 11.03
N PRO A 104 -16.13 -13.95 12.07
CA PRO A 104 -16.29 -12.52 12.31
C PRO A 104 -15.53 -11.69 11.27
N ALA A 105 -16.09 -10.53 10.92
CA ALA A 105 -15.39 -9.50 10.15
C ALA A 105 -14.35 -8.78 11.03
N SER A 106 -13.26 -9.47 11.36
CA SER A 106 -12.23 -8.98 12.28
C SER A 106 -11.11 -8.19 11.60
N GLY A 107 -11.18 -7.99 10.28
CA GLY A 107 -10.14 -7.35 9.48
C GLY A 107 -9.39 -8.31 8.57
N TRP A 108 -8.41 -7.79 7.83
CA TRP A 108 -7.49 -8.57 7.00
C TRP A 108 -6.25 -8.96 7.79
N ASN A 109 -5.68 -10.12 7.48
CA ASN A 109 -4.33 -10.44 7.96
C ASN A 109 -3.37 -9.42 7.37
N VAL A 110 -2.41 -8.98 8.18
CA VAL A 110 -1.28 -8.17 7.75
C VAL A 110 -0.01 -8.87 8.21
N ASP A 111 0.83 -9.22 7.23
CA ASP A 111 2.11 -9.90 7.44
C ASP A 111 3.26 -8.94 7.10
N TYR A 112 4.27 -8.88 7.97
CA TYR A 112 5.51 -8.13 7.76
C TYR A 112 6.64 -9.07 7.35
N TYR A 113 7.29 -8.77 6.22
CA TYR A 113 8.46 -9.49 5.72
C TYR A 113 9.69 -8.59 5.65
N ALA A 114 10.86 -9.21 5.82
CA ALA A 114 12.13 -8.55 5.55
C ALA A 114 12.17 -8.11 4.09
N ASN A 115 12.57 -6.86 3.84
CA ASN A 115 12.81 -6.33 2.51
C ASN A 115 14.26 -5.84 2.44
N VAL A 116 14.94 -6.07 1.33
CA VAL A 116 16.35 -5.67 1.21
C VAL A 116 16.43 -4.15 1.06
N PHE A 117 17.24 -3.51 1.90
CA PHE A 117 17.45 -2.05 1.85
C PHE A 117 17.96 -1.62 0.45
N GLU A 118 17.28 -0.65 -0.17
CA GLU A 118 17.46 -0.12 -1.53
C GLU A 118 17.31 -1.11 -2.70
N GLU A 119 17.54 -2.41 -2.49
CA GLU A 119 17.48 -3.43 -3.55
C GLU A 119 16.19 -4.25 -3.58
N GLY A 120 15.36 -4.13 -2.55
CA GLY A 120 14.14 -4.91 -2.36
C GLY A 120 12.94 -4.45 -3.21
N TYR A 121 11.76 -5.02 -2.91
CA TYR A 121 10.52 -4.61 -3.56
C TYR A 121 10.23 -3.12 -3.29
N GLY A 122 9.94 -2.38 -4.36
CA GLY A 122 9.81 -0.92 -4.35
C GLY A 122 11.07 -0.15 -4.74
N ASN A 123 12.14 -0.84 -5.16
CA ASN A 123 13.32 -0.22 -5.76
C ASN A 123 13.00 0.63 -7.02
N ASP A 124 13.92 1.51 -7.43
CA ASP A 124 13.66 2.47 -8.53
C ASP A 124 13.40 1.76 -9.86
N GLU A 125 14.06 0.62 -10.07
CA GLU A 125 13.89 -0.20 -11.27
C GLU A 125 12.64 -1.10 -11.22
N MET A 126 11.96 -1.18 -10.08
CA MET A 126 10.90 -2.17 -9.78
C MET A 126 11.31 -3.59 -10.19
N SER A 127 12.59 -3.94 -10.00
CA SER A 127 13.18 -5.19 -10.51
C SER A 127 12.85 -6.41 -9.66
N VAL A 128 12.47 -6.20 -8.40
CA VAL A 128 12.00 -7.25 -7.50
C VAL A 128 10.48 -7.37 -7.65
N PRO A 129 9.93 -8.55 -7.94
CA PRO A 129 8.49 -8.71 -8.07
C PRO A 129 7.80 -8.58 -6.70
N ALA A 130 6.56 -8.10 -6.67
CA ALA A 130 5.80 -7.98 -5.42
C ALA A 130 5.61 -9.34 -4.71
N SER A 131 5.57 -10.44 -5.46
CA SER A 131 5.46 -11.81 -4.92
C SER A 131 6.78 -12.41 -4.40
N TYR A 132 7.88 -11.64 -4.29
CA TYR A 132 9.21 -12.19 -3.93
C TYR A 132 9.19 -12.98 -2.62
N TYR A 133 8.42 -12.53 -1.61
CA TYR A 133 8.30 -13.22 -0.33
C TYR A 133 7.77 -14.65 -0.45
N ILE A 134 6.99 -14.94 -1.49
CA ILE A 134 6.50 -16.29 -1.80
C ILE A 134 7.60 -17.09 -2.50
N SER A 135 8.18 -16.53 -3.57
CA SER A 135 9.21 -17.24 -4.36
C SER A 135 10.49 -17.53 -3.58
N GLU A 136 10.81 -16.70 -2.59
CA GLU A 136 11.94 -16.89 -1.68
C GLU A 136 11.60 -17.72 -0.44
N GLY A 137 10.33 -18.11 -0.27
CA GLY A 137 9.87 -18.91 0.87
C GLY A 137 10.05 -18.20 2.21
N LEU A 138 9.86 -16.88 2.25
CA LEU A 138 10.03 -16.09 3.47
C LEU A 138 8.91 -16.38 4.46
N SER A 139 9.26 -16.42 5.74
CA SER A 139 8.29 -16.41 6.84
C SER A 139 8.05 -14.97 7.31
N PRO A 140 6.81 -14.60 7.68
CA PRO A 140 6.56 -13.30 8.31
C PRO A 140 7.42 -13.11 9.56
N LEU A 141 8.03 -11.94 9.70
CA LEU A 141 8.71 -11.49 10.92
C LEU A 141 7.70 -11.12 12.01
N ALA A 142 6.52 -10.65 11.61
CA ALA A 142 5.38 -10.39 12.46
C ALA A 142 4.08 -10.50 11.66
N SER A 143 2.99 -10.85 12.33
CA SER A 143 1.65 -10.92 11.75
C SER A 143 0.63 -10.34 12.71
N SER A 144 -0.44 -9.77 12.16
CA SER A 144 -1.58 -9.25 12.92
C SER A 144 -2.84 -9.27 12.05
N VAL A 145 -3.94 -8.72 12.57
CA VAL A 145 -5.19 -8.50 11.84
C VAL A 145 -5.60 -7.03 11.98
N THR A 146 -6.12 -6.42 10.91
CA THR A 146 -6.52 -5.01 10.92
C THR A 146 -7.61 -4.70 9.89
N ASP A 147 -8.48 -3.76 10.24
CA ASP A 147 -9.46 -3.17 9.32
C ASP A 147 -8.93 -1.92 8.59
N GLU A 148 -7.71 -1.47 8.93
CA GLU A 148 -7.14 -0.21 8.45
C GLU A 148 -6.06 -0.47 7.40
N THR A 149 -6.15 0.21 6.27
CA THR A 149 -5.13 0.17 5.21
C THR A 149 -4.60 1.55 4.86
N TYR A 150 -4.37 2.35 5.88
CA TYR A 150 -3.75 3.65 5.78
C TYR A 150 -2.70 3.83 6.87
N PHE A 151 -1.55 4.39 6.51
CA PHE A 151 -0.70 5.08 7.45
C PHE A 151 -0.06 6.29 6.78
N ALA A 152 -0.01 7.39 7.53
CA ALA A 152 0.54 8.63 7.04
C ALA A 152 2.02 8.50 6.68
N GLN A 153 2.45 9.34 5.76
CA GLN A 153 3.87 9.52 5.45
C GLN A 153 4.60 10.01 6.71
N ASP A 154 5.71 9.35 7.04
CA ASP A 154 6.74 9.89 7.93
C ASP A 154 7.58 10.95 7.18
N TYR A 155 8.41 11.66 7.93
CA TYR A 155 9.21 12.76 7.40
C TYR A 155 10.69 12.54 7.73
N MET A 156 11.56 13.18 6.95
CA MET A 156 13.01 13.18 7.22
C MET A 156 13.34 13.71 8.63
N SER A 157 12.49 14.56 9.22
CA SER A 157 12.62 15.03 10.60
C SER A 157 12.47 13.90 11.62
N ASP A 158 11.70 12.86 11.31
CA ASP A 158 11.49 11.70 12.18
C ASP A 158 12.74 10.83 12.29
N LEU A 159 13.69 11.04 11.37
CA LEU A 159 14.98 10.36 11.33
C LEU A 159 16.06 11.11 12.14
N ALA A 160 15.74 12.30 12.65
CA ALA A 160 16.68 13.09 13.43
C ALA A 160 17.10 12.38 14.72
N GLY A 161 18.40 12.27 14.95
CA GLY A 161 18.96 11.64 16.15
C GLY A 161 19.25 10.15 16.03
N TYR A 162 18.82 9.48 14.96
CA TYR A 162 19.23 8.10 14.70
C TYR A 162 20.66 8.04 14.15
N PRO A 163 21.53 7.15 14.67
CA PRO A 163 22.84 6.89 14.08
C PRO A 163 22.70 6.37 12.64
N GLN A 164 23.56 6.85 11.74
CA GLN A 164 23.55 6.46 10.33
C GLN A 164 24.67 5.47 10.02
N THR A 165 24.36 4.52 9.15
CA THR A 165 25.34 3.65 8.49
C THR A 165 25.07 3.65 6.99
N PHE A 166 26.08 3.27 6.18
CA PHE A 166 25.97 3.20 4.72
C PHE A 166 26.32 1.78 4.30
N PRO A 167 25.42 0.81 4.55
CA PRO A 167 25.74 -0.61 4.41
C PRO A 167 25.97 -1.03 2.95
N ASN A 168 25.45 -0.25 1.99
CA ASN A 168 25.52 -0.57 0.58
C ASN A 168 26.31 0.48 -0.22
N SER A 169 27.50 0.10 -0.69
CA SER A 169 28.35 0.99 -1.48
C SER A 169 27.79 1.30 -2.87
N LYS A 170 26.84 0.50 -3.39
CA LYS A 170 26.15 0.77 -4.66
C LYS A 170 25.24 2.01 -4.56
N TYR A 171 24.72 2.29 -3.37
CA TYR A 171 23.81 3.39 -3.09
C TYR A 171 24.48 4.42 -2.16
N ALA A 172 25.62 4.96 -2.62
CA ALA A 172 26.36 5.96 -1.87
C ALA A 172 25.45 7.14 -1.48
N GLY A 173 25.45 7.49 -0.19
CA GLY A 173 24.61 8.56 0.36
C GLY A 173 23.21 8.12 0.83
N LYS A 174 22.82 6.86 0.63
CA LYS A 174 21.61 6.31 1.24
C LYS A 174 21.92 5.77 2.64
N ALA A 175 21.48 6.50 3.65
CA ALA A 175 21.71 6.15 5.04
C ALA A 175 20.69 5.10 5.51
N TYR A 176 21.19 4.09 6.21
CA TYR A 176 20.41 3.22 7.06
C TYR A 176 20.46 3.77 8.50
N TYR A 177 19.29 4.05 9.07
CA TYR A 177 19.10 4.67 10.37
C TYR A 177 18.95 3.59 11.45
N VAL A 178 20.02 3.37 12.20
CA VAL A 178 20.13 2.25 13.15
C VAL A 178 19.09 2.36 14.26
N GLY A 179 18.24 1.33 14.38
CA GLY A 179 17.17 1.28 15.38
C GLY A 179 15.91 2.05 15.00
N TYR A 180 15.83 2.60 13.80
CA TYR A 180 14.61 3.27 13.33
C TYR A 180 13.50 2.25 13.07
N THR A 181 12.44 2.34 13.87
CA THR A 181 11.26 1.47 13.76
C THR A 181 9.99 2.28 13.69
N ARG A 182 8.95 1.73 13.04
CA ARG A 182 7.61 2.31 13.03
C ARG A 182 6.57 1.29 13.46
N LYS A 183 5.57 1.76 14.21
CA LYS A 183 4.37 0.99 14.51
C LYS A 183 3.31 1.29 13.44
N LEU A 184 2.89 0.27 12.70
CA LEU A 184 1.97 0.35 11.57
C LEU A 184 0.65 -0.37 11.88
N ASN A 185 -0.16 -0.62 10.85
CA ASN A 185 -1.48 -1.23 10.97
C ASN A 185 -1.43 -2.59 11.66
N GLY A 186 -2.49 -2.92 12.39
CA GLY A 186 -2.52 -4.09 13.28
C GLY A 186 -1.55 -4.00 14.46
N GLY A 187 -0.89 -2.85 14.67
CA GLY A 187 0.07 -2.65 15.75
C GLY A 187 1.44 -3.29 15.51
N ILE A 188 1.75 -3.71 14.27
CA ILE A 188 3.02 -4.31 13.90
C ILE A 188 4.14 -3.29 13.99
N THR A 189 5.27 -3.65 14.61
CA THR A 189 6.51 -2.86 14.57
C THR A 189 7.42 -3.39 13.47
N VAL A 190 7.83 -2.51 12.56
CA VAL A 190 8.73 -2.83 11.44
C VAL A 190 10.07 -2.13 11.60
N ASP A 191 11.13 -2.68 11.00
CA ASP A 191 12.31 -1.90 10.63
C ASP A 191 11.89 -0.89 9.55
N ALA A 192 11.83 0.38 9.93
CA ALA A 192 11.31 1.41 9.06
C ALA A 192 12.28 1.80 7.95
N ASN A 193 13.54 1.33 8.00
CA ASN A 193 14.46 1.50 6.88
C ASN A 193 14.03 0.70 5.65
N SER A 194 13.48 -0.50 5.80
CA SER A 194 13.06 -1.31 4.66
C SER A 194 12.17 -2.46 5.12
N PHE A 195 10.99 -2.57 4.53
CA PHE A 195 10.02 -3.59 4.89
C PHE A 195 9.09 -3.92 3.73
N THR A 196 8.40 -5.04 3.85
CA THR A 196 7.24 -5.37 3.02
C THR A 196 6.06 -5.71 3.91
N LEU A 197 4.90 -5.15 3.59
CA LEU A 197 3.63 -5.52 4.21
C LEU A 197 2.74 -6.22 3.18
N VAL A 198 2.12 -7.31 3.60
CA VAL A 198 1.14 -8.03 2.80
C VAL A 198 -0.17 -8.04 3.57
N TYR A 199 -1.15 -7.28 3.07
CA TYR A 199 -2.53 -7.36 3.52
C TYR A 199 -3.24 -8.43 2.71
N LYS A 200 -3.87 -9.40 3.38
CA LYS A 200 -4.62 -10.46 2.72
C LYS A 200 -5.89 -10.83 3.49
N GLY A 201 -6.95 -11.13 2.76
CA GLY A 201 -8.23 -11.53 3.33
C GLY A 201 -9.36 -11.39 2.32
N TYR A 202 -10.59 -11.34 2.79
CA TYR A 202 -11.77 -11.17 1.95
C TYR A 202 -12.43 -9.81 2.20
N TYR A 203 -12.87 -9.16 1.14
CA TYR A 203 -13.75 -7.99 1.19
C TYR A 203 -15.19 -8.42 0.88
N ARG A 204 -16.13 -8.15 1.79
CA ARG A 204 -17.56 -8.35 1.55
C ARG A 204 -18.17 -7.10 0.93
N ALA A 205 -18.67 -7.22 -0.29
CA ALA A 205 -19.29 -6.11 -1.00
C ALA A 205 -20.63 -5.71 -0.35
N PRO A 206 -20.80 -4.45 0.11
CA PRO A 206 -22.05 -3.99 0.72
C PRO A 206 -23.18 -3.73 -0.28
N SER A 207 -22.87 -3.63 -1.57
CA SER A 207 -23.83 -3.38 -2.64
C SER A 207 -23.35 -3.95 -3.98
N THR A 208 -24.27 -4.23 -4.90
CA THR A 208 -23.91 -4.66 -6.26
C THR A 208 -23.55 -3.45 -7.12
N GLY A 209 -22.47 -3.53 -7.89
CA GLY A 209 -22.11 -2.52 -8.88
C GLY A 209 -20.61 -2.41 -9.13
N THR A 210 -20.19 -1.33 -9.78
CA THR A 210 -18.77 -1.07 -10.07
C THR A 210 -18.09 -0.36 -8.93
N TYR A 211 -17.03 -0.98 -8.43
CA TYR A 211 -16.15 -0.46 -7.39
C TYR A 211 -14.88 0.09 -8.03
N GLU A 212 -14.36 1.17 -7.46
CA GLU A 212 -13.05 1.72 -7.78
C GLU A 212 -12.11 1.43 -6.61
N LEU A 213 -10.98 0.77 -6.91
CA LEU A 213 -9.99 0.34 -5.94
C LEU A 213 -8.71 1.09 -6.23
N CYS A 214 -8.28 1.92 -5.29
CA CYS A 214 -7.13 2.80 -5.48
C CYS A 214 -6.03 2.46 -4.49
N ILE A 215 -4.78 2.45 -4.97
CA ILE A 215 -3.59 2.26 -4.17
C ILE A 215 -2.64 3.45 -4.32
N GLN A 216 -1.93 3.72 -3.23
CA GLN A 216 -0.90 4.74 -3.11
C GLN A 216 0.16 4.24 -2.11
N ALA A 217 1.44 4.48 -2.38
CA ALA A 217 2.50 4.17 -1.43
C ALA A 217 3.77 4.99 -1.70
N ASP A 218 4.60 5.07 -0.67
CA ASP A 218 6.02 5.38 -0.74
C ASP A 218 6.74 4.16 -0.12
N ASN A 219 7.40 3.29 -0.90
CA ASN A 219 7.78 3.46 -2.30
C ASN A 219 6.89 2.76 -3.34
N ALA A 220 6.32 1.58 -3.05
CA ALA A 220 5.53 0.85 -4.05
C ALA A 220 4.37 0.04 -3.45
N ASN A 221 3.36 -0.19 -4.29
CA ASN A 221 2.20 -1.01 -3.94
C ASN A 221 1.69 -1.80 -5.16
N THR A 222 1.38 -3.08 -4.97
CA THR A 222 0.67 -3.92 -5.94
C THR A 222 -0.62 -4.48 -5.33
N LEU A 223 -1.74 -4.28 -6.02
CA LEU A 223 -3.04 -4.82 -5.67
C LEU A 223 -3.42 -5.99 -6.59
N TYR A 224 -3.83 -7.08 -5.95
CA TYR A 224 -4.44 -8.25 -6.57
C TYR A 224 -5.85 -8.42 -5.99
N PHE A 225 -6.81 -8.83 -6.82
CA PHE A 225 -8.20 -8.90 -6.40
C PHE A 225 -8.95 -10.04 -7.09
N GLY A 226 -9.78 -10.75 -6.33
CA GLY A 226 -10.57 -11.87 -6.80
C GLY A 226 -9.83 -13.20 -6.75
N GLU A 227 -10.63 -14.27 -6.84
CA GLU A 227 -10.14 -15.64 -6.80
C GLU A 227 -9.12 -15.95 -7.89
N GLY A 228 -8.06 -16.66 -7.50
CA GLY A 228 -6.95 -17.04 -8.38
C GLY A 228 -5.99 -15.90 -8.75
N ASN A 229 -6.38 -14.64 -8.49
CA ASN A 229 -5.53 -13.48 -8.67
C ASN A 229 -4.92 -12.99 -7.34
N ALA A 230 -5.77 -12.71 -6.35
CA ALA A 230 -5.28 -12.38 -5.01
C ALA A 230 -4.70 -13.62 -4.34
N PHE A 231 -5.51 -14.65 -4.18
CA PHE A 231 -5.16 -15.98 -3.69
C PHE A 231 -6.29 -16.96 -4.06
N THR A 232 -6.06 -18.24 -3.84
CA THR A 232 -7.04 -19.32 -4.10
C THR A 232 -8.00 -19.48 -2.92
N CYS A 233 -9.29 -19.63 -3.21
CA CYS A 233 -10.35 -19.79 -2.23
C CYS A 233 -10.06 -21.05 -1.43
N GLY A 234 -10.26 -20.96 -0.13
CA GLY A 234 -10.17 -22.08 0.76
C GLY A 234 -8.80 -22.27 1.37
N ASN A 235 -7.74 -22.44 0.57
CA ASN A 235 -6.39 -22.58 1.13
C ASN A 235 -5.68 -21.23 1.36
N GLY A 236 -6.19 -20.12 0.80
CA GLY A 236 -5.58 -18.80 0.97
C GLY A 236 -4.24 -18.64 0.27
N GLU A 237 -3.88 -19.56 -0.63
CA GLU A 237 -2.54 -19.59 -1.24
C GLU A 237 -2.46 -18.63 -2.44
N PRO A 238 -1.55 -17.63 -2.39
CA PRO A 238 -1.29 -16.74 -3.51
C PRO A 238 -0.41 -17.40 -4.58
N SER A 239 -0.63 -17.04 -5.85
CA SER A 239 0.27 -17.40 -6.94
C SER A 239 1.40 -16.38 -7.10
N VAL A 240 2.63 -16.87 -7.36
CA VAL A 240 3.79 -16.03 -7.69
C VAL A 240 3.60 -15.28 -9.01
N ASP A 241 2.89 -15.90 -9.96
CA ASP A 241 2.69 -15.41 -11.33
C ASP A 241 1.35 -14.68 -11.52
N ALA A 242 0.62 -14.40 -10.44
CA ALA A 242 -0.66 -13.71 -10.53
C ALA A 242 -0.50 -12.32 -11.18
N PRO A 243 -1.38 -11.93 -12.12
CA PRO A 243 -1.33 -10.61 -12.73
C PRO A 243 -1.95 -9.55 -11.82
N ALA A 244 -1.21 -8.49 -11.52
CA ALA A 244 -1.73 -7.38 -10.72
C ALA A 244 -3.01 -6.77 -11.33
N LEU A 245 -4.01 -6.47 -10.50
CA LEU A 245 -5.14 -5.63 -10.90
C LEU A 245 -4.68 -4.18 -11.05
N VAL A 246 -3.93 -3.68 -10.06
CA VAL A 246 -3.38 -2.32 -10.05
C VAL A 246 -1.94 -2.40 -9.58
N LEU A 247 -1.07 -1.65 -10.26
CA LEU A 247 0.30 -1.45 -9.86
C LEU A 247 0.55 0.05 -9.70
N ALA A 248 0.94 0.47 -8.49
CA ALA A 248 1.47 1.79 -8.20
C ALA A 248 2.96 1.68 -7.91
N ALA A 249 3.78 2.05 -8.89
CA ALA A 249 5.22 2.10 -8.76
C ALA A 249 5.68 3.49 -8.31
N THR A 250 6.71 3.48 -7.45
CA THR A 250 7.63 4.58 -7.12
C THR A 250 6.94 5.89 -6.71
N GLY A 251 6.40 5.89 -5.49
CA GLY A 251 6.38 7.10 -4.67
C GLY A 251 7.82 7.55 -4.40
N TYR A 252 8.08 8.85 -4.55
CA TYR A 252 9.39 9.44 -4.24
C TYR A 252 9.23 10.91 -3.88
N HIS A 253 9.97 11.37 -2.87
CA HIS A 253 9.94 12.77 -2.39
C HIS A 253 8.51 13.28 -2.14
N PHE A 254 7.69 12.51 -1.44
CA PHE A 254 6.31 12.89 -1.09
C PHE A 254 5.36 13.01 -2.30
N ASN A 255 5.80 12.64 -3.49
CA ASN A 255 4.94 12.48 -4.66
C ASN A 255 4.57 11.00 -4.79
N ASN A 256 3.39 10.67 -4.30
CA ASN A 256 2.90 9.30 -4.25
C ASN A 256 1.71 9.20 -5.21
N PRO A 257 1.91 8.73 -6.46
CA PRO A 257 0.83 8.71 -7.43
C PRO A 257 -0.27 7.72 -7.01
N VAL A 258 -1.51 8.18 -7.02
CA VAL A 258 -2.66 7.28 -6.87
C VAL A 258 -2.86 6.53 -8.19
N ARG A 259 -3.07 5.22 -8.11
CA ARG A 259 -3.47 4.36 -9.23
C ARG A 259 -4.72 3.61 -8.85
N CYS A 260 -5.66 3.51 -9.78
CA CYS A 260 -6.95 2.87 -9.54
C CYS A 260 -7.25 1.82 -10.59
N GLY A 261 -8.01 0.80 -10.19
CA GLY A 261 -8.64 -0.18 -11.06
C GLY A 261 -10.11 -0.32 -10.70
N SER A 262 -10.90 -0.83 -11.64
CA SER A 262 -12.34 -1.01 -11.45
C SER A 262 -12.74 -2.47 -11.56
N VAL A 263 -13.64 -2.90 -10.69
CA VAL A 263 -14.21 -4.26 -10.68
C VAL A 263 -15.71 -4.19 -10.44
N SER A 264 -16.47 -5.11 -11.01
CA SER A 264 -17.91 -5.21 -10.74
C SER A 264 -18.17 -6.31 -9.71
N LEU A 265 -18.73 -5.93 -8.55
CA LEU A 265 -18.99 -6.83 -7.43
C LEU A 265 -20.49 -7.05 -7.23
N ILE A 266 -20.84 -8.18 -6.61
CA ILE A 266 -22.19 -8.58 -6.22
C ILE A 266 -22.29 -8.45 -4.70
N GLU A 267 -23.38 -7.83 -4.23
CA GLU A 267 -23.67 -7.64 -2.81
C GLU A 267 -23.61 -8.94 -2.01
N GLY A 268 -22.99 -8.89 -0.83
CA GLY A 268 -22.90 -10.01 0.12
C GLY A 268 -21.84 -11.05 -0.23
N HIS A 269 -21.30 -11.05 -1.44
CA HIS A 269 -20.19 -11.92 -1.83
C HIS A 269 -18.86 -11.45 -1.23
N ASN A 270 -17.96 -12.40 -0.97
CA ASN A 270 -16.66 -12.16 -0.35
C ASN A 270 -15.56 -12.35 -1.39
N TYR A 271 -14.76 -11.31 -1.61
CA TYR A 271 -13.77 -11.28 -2.68
C TYR A 271 -12.36 -11.29 -2.09
N PRO A 272 -11.49 -12.22 -2.49
CA PRO A 272 -10.09 -12.20 -2.12
C PRO A 272 -9.41 -10.86 -2.43
N VAL A 273 -8.66 -10.34 -1.47
CA VAL A 273 -7.83 -9.14 -1.58
C VAL A 273 -6.43 -9.51 -1.18
N ARG A 274 -5.44 -9.14 -2.00
CA ARG A 274 -4.02 -9.19 -1.62
C ARG A 274 -3.37 -7.89 -2.05
N ASN A 275 -2.84 -7.16 -1.08
CA ASN A 275 -2.22 -5.86 -1.30
C ASN A 275 -0.80 -5.89 -0.72
N VAL A 276 0.19 -5.71 -1.58
CA VAL A 276 1.60 -5.85 -1.23
C VAL A 276 2.28 -4.49 -1.32
N MET A 277 2.69 -3.96 -0.18
CA MET A 277 3.43 -2.71 -0.07
C MET A 277 4.91 -2.98 0.19
N GLY A 278 5.77 -2.30 -0.56
CA GLY A 278 7.22 -2.35 -0.40
C GLY A 278 7.78 -0.98 -0.04
N ASN A 279 8.58 -0.95 1.02
CA ASN A 279 9.45 0.16 1.34
C ASN A 279 10.92 -0.26 1.22
N LYS A 280 11.69 0.47 0.43
CA LYS A 280 13.11 0.20 0.19
C LYS A 280 14.02 1.04 1.09
N ASN A 281 13.56 2.21 1.55
CA ASN A 281 14.35 3.13 2.37
C ASN A 281 13.47 3.95 3.33
N ALA A 282 14.07 4.43 4.42
CA ALA A 282 13.47 5.18 5.53
C ALA A 282 12.00 5.64 5.40
N VAL A 283 11.74 6.65 4.58
CA VAL A 283 10.43 7.32 4.52
C VAL A 283 9.42 6.43 3.79
N SER A 284 8.28 6.16 4.42
CA SER A 284 7.23 5.32 3.90
C SER A 284 5.82 5.83 4.15
N MET A 285 4.94 5.45 3.24
CA MET A 285 3.51 5.78 3.25
C MET A 285 2.72 4.68 2.57
N PHE A 286 1.47 4.49 2.99
CA PHE A 286 0.58 3.53 2.39
C PHE A 286 -0.86 3.99 2.49
N GLU A 287 -1.58 3.87 1.39
CA GLU A 287 -3.03 3.94 1.38
C GLU A 287 -3.60 2.96 0.35
N PHE A 288 -4.57 2.17 0.79
CA PHE A 288 -5.46 1.41 -0.09
C PHE A 288 -6.88 1.82 0.23
N THR A 289 -7.65 2.14 -0.81
CA THR A 289 -9.06 2.50 -0.67
C THR A 289 -9.95 1.70 -1.60
N ILE A 290 -11.19 1.50 -1.16
CA ILE A 290 -12.28 0.97 -1.96
C ILE A 290 -13.41 2.00 -1.95
N LYS A 291 -13.88 2.37 -3.14
CA LYS A 291 -15.06 3.21 -3.35
C LYS A 291 -16.19 2.36 -3.92
N ALA A 292 -17.22 2.13 -3.10
CA ALA A 292 -18.42 1.41 -3.51
C ALA A 292 -19.35 2.30 -4.38
N PRO A 293 -20.28 1.71 -5.13
CA PRO A 293 -21.29 2.46 -5.89
C PRO A 293 -22.06 3.42 -4.99
N GLY A 294 -22.00 4.72 -5.30
CA GLY A 294 -22.69 5.77 -4.54
C GLY A 294 -22.02 6.20 -3.23
N ASP A 295 -20.88 5.60 -2.87
CA ASP A 295 -20.15 5.89 -1.63
C ASP A 295 -18.89 6.74 -1.89
N THR A 296 -18.29 7.19 -0.78
CA THR A 296 -16.93 7.76 -0.75
C THR A 296 -15.89 6.65 -0.63
N ALA A 297 -14.68 6.89 -1.15
CA ALA A 297 -13.54 6.01 -0.94
C ALA A 297 -13.21 5.90 0.56
N ARG A 298 -12.88 4.69 1.02
CA ARG A 298 -12.51 4.41 2.42
C ARG A 298 -11.32 3.47 2.49
N HIS A 299 -10.47 3.64 3.50
CA HIS A 299 -9.37 2.75 3.88
C HIS A 299 -9.63 2.01 5.21
N ASN A 300 -10.78 2.25 5.83
CA ASN A 300 -11.25 1.50 7.00
C ASN A 300 -12.40 0.57 6.59
N PHE A 301 -12.23 -0.71 6.87
CA PHE A 301 -13.10 -1.80 6.41
C PHE A 301 -13.77 -2.57 7.55
N ALA A 302 -13.93 -1.94 8.72
CA ALA A 302 -14.62 -2.56 9.85
C ALA A 302 -16.00 -3.12 9.43
N GLY A 303 -16.22 -4.40 9.73
CA GLY A 303 -17.45 -5.11 9.35
C GLY A 303 -17.51 -5.58 7.89
N LYS A 304 -16.51 -5.26 7.07
CA LYS A 304 -16.42 -5.63 5.64
C LYS A 304 -15.17 -6.44 5.30
N ALA A 305 -14.16 -6.42 6.15
CA ALA A 305 -12.92 -7.18 6.00
C ALA A 305 -12.93 -8.44 6.86
N PHE A 306 -12.57 -9.57 6.23
CA PHE A 306 -12.52 -10.89 6.86
C PHE A 306 -11.12 -11.48 6.67
N PRO A 307 -10.55 -12.13 7.67
CA PRO A 307 -9.23 -12.72 7.54
C PRO A 307 -9.26 -13.96 6.63
N VAL A 308 -8.10 -14.38 6.12
CA VAL A 308 -7.95 -15.49 5.17
C VAL A 308 -8.49 -16.80 5.76
N GLU A 309 -8.36 -16.98 7.07
CA GLU A 309 -8.84 -18.16 7.81
C GLU A 309 -10.38 -18.30 7.79
N CYS A 310 -11.12 -17.27 7.36
CA CYS A 310 -12.55 -17.39 7.13
C CYS A 310 -12.91 -18.22 5.89
N GLY A 311 -11.98 -18.46 4.96
CA GLY A 311 -12.27 -19.20 3.73
C GLY A 311 -12.73 -20.63 3.99
N PHE A 312 -13.70 -21.11 3.22
CA PHE A 312 -14.01 -22.54 3.22
C PHE A 312 -12.99 -23.29 2.37
N GLY A 313 -11.97 -23.87 3.02
CA GLY A 313 -11.12 -24.87 2.35
C GLY A 313 -10.02 -25.44 3.22
N GLY A 314 -10.25 -26.69 3.60
CA GLY A 314 -9.29 -27.57 4.25
C GLY A 314 -9.82 -28.12 5.55
#